data_AF-A0A8T5XQT2-F1
#
_entry.id   AF-A0A8T5XQT2-F1
#
_cell.length_a   1.000
_cell.length_b   1.000
_cell.length_c   1.000
_cell.angle_alpha   90.00
_cell.angle_beta   90.00
_cell.angle_gamma   90.00
#
_symmetry.space_group_name_H-M   'P 1'
#
loop_
_entity.id
_entity.type
_entity.pdbx_description
1 polymer ?
#
loop_
_entity_poly.entity_id
_entity_poly.type
_entity_poly.pdbx_seq_one_letter_code
_entity_poly.pdbx_strand_id
1 'polypeptide(L)'
;MGLSVEVRKNTYYDSVTLMLISKEIKQIMGVNEALVGMGTDLNKELAKNLNLINEDIKKLGPNDFFIVANLEDDSVIEKVIKTVDNLLIKKKSEDSSEYRPATLDSALKYQSDSNLVLISVPGKYASDEVKKALKNDKHVMLFSDNVSIEEEIELKKLAKEKGLLMMGPDCGTAIINNVPLAFANVIKKGNIGIVGASGTGTQEVSVIIDKLGMGVSQVIGTGGRDLKSEVGGIMMLEGIDALLNDKNTEVIVLISKPPAKEVSEKVLKKVSKSKKPVVVNFIGGDLDLIKKHGAYPSSTLEDAAYKAVALAKKEEPMDFNGFSLEKEKIEKIVKKEVEQMDSEQKYLRGLYTGGTLADEAMKLLTKDLGHIYSNIPLDPQFKLIDVNKSIEHTCLDLGDDEFTVGRPHPMIDPSTRVERLIKEAKDEEVAVLLMDFVLGYGSHEDPIGEMIPAIKKAKESMVKKGKHLSIVASICGTNNDPQSLEISKRKLENEGVIVMPSNAQAVKLVSEIFKKINS
;
A
#
# COMPACT_ATOMS: atom_id res chain seq x y z
N MET A 1 -5.88 39.25 -11.62
CA MET A 1 -5.83 37.82 -11.29
C MET A 1 -5.01 37.68 -10.03
N GLY A 2 -5.70 37.64 -8.90
CA GLY A 2 -5.09 37.63 -7.57
C GLY A 2 -5.15 36.25 -6.95
N LEU A 3 -4.18 35.95 -6.09
CA LEU A 3 -4.29 34.84 -5.15
C LEU A 3 -5.30 35.25 -4.08
N SER A 4 -6.38 34.49 -3.97
CA SER A 4 -7.34 34.64 -2.87
C SER A 4 -6.92 33.73 -1.72
N VAL A 5 -6.83 34.30 -0.51
CA VAL A 5 -6.41 33.57 0.70
C VAL A 5 -7.42 33.78 1.82
N GLU A 6 -7.87 32.69 2.43
CA GLU A 6 -8.57 32.69 3.71
C GLU A 6 -7.70 32.01 4.77
N VAL A 7 -7.60 32.61 5.95
CA VAL A 7 -6.84 32.06 7.08
C VAL A 7 -7.76 31.89 8.29
N ARG A 8 -7.71 30.73 8.93
CA ARG A 8 -8.41 30.44 10.19
C ARG A 8 -7.39 30.06 11.24
N LYS A 9 -7.23 30.91 12.25
CA LYS A 9 -6.24 30.70 13.31
C LYS A 9 -6.69 29.62 14.28
N ASN A 10 -5.72 28.89 14.85
CA ASN A 10 -5.92 27.90 15.90
C ASN A 10 -7.00 26.85 15.59
N THR A 11 -7.11 26.46 14.32
CA THR A 11 -8.07 25.44 13.87
C THR A 11 -7.29 24.32 13.22
N TYR A 12 -7.28 23.14 13.83
CA TYR A 12 -6.52 21.99 13.34
C TYR A 12 -7.42 21.00 12.59
N TYR A 13 -6.93 20.54 11.46
CA TYR A 13 -7.50 19.44 10.69
C TYR A 13 -6.39 18.49 10.24
N ASP A 14 -6.75 17.22 10.08
CA ASP A 14 -5.84 16.17 9.61
C ASP A 14 -5.38 16.43 8.16
N SER A 15 -4.10 16.21 7.87
CA SER A 15 -3.48 16.55 6.58
C SER A 15 -4.11 15.81 5.41
N VAL A 16 -4.44 14.52 5.55
CA VAL A 16 -5.09 13.73 4.47
C VAL A 16 -6.43 14.35 4.13
N THR A 17 -7.19 14.75 5.15
CA THR A 17 -8.46 15.46 4.97
C THR A 17 -8.29 16.72 4.14
N LEU A 18 -7.29 17.55 4.46
CA LEU A 18 -7.05 18.80 3.75
C LEU A 18 -6.57 18.57 2.31
N MET A 19 -5.81 17.52 2.07
CA MET A 19 -5.35 17.13 0.72
C MET A 19 -6.53 16.67 -0.15
N LEU A 20 -7.43 15.86 0.39
CA LEU A 20 -8.65 15.44 -0.31
C LEU A 20 -9.56 16.64 -0.61
N ILE A 21 -9.74 17.55 0.35
CA ILE A 21 -10.49 18.80 0.12
C ILE A 21 -9.82 19.65 -0.96
N SER A 22 -8.49 19.73 -0.96
CA SER A 22 -7.73 20.45 -1.99
C SER A 22 -8.01 19.89 -3.39
N LYS A 23 -8.10 18.57 -3.53
CA LYS A 23 -8.48 17.90 -4.79
C LYS A 23 -9.90 18.28 -5.22
N GLU A 24 -10.86 18.22 -4.30
CA GLU A 24 -12.27 18.55 -4.59
C GLU A 24 -12.44 20.00 -5.06
N ILE A 25 -11.82 20.97 -4.38
CA ILE A 25 -11.99 22.38 -4.75
C ILE A 25 -11.31 22.73 -6.09
N LYS A 26 -10.28 21.97 -6.51
CA LYS A 26 -9.68 22.12 -7.85
C LYS A 26 -10.64 21.75 -8.98
N GLN A 27 -11.69 20.97 -8.70
CA GLN A 27 -12.69 20.60 -9.69
C GLN A 27 -13.76 21.70 -9.88
N ILE A 28 -13.76 22.75 -9.07
CA ILE A 28 -14.71 23.86 -9.19
C ILE A 28 -14.38 24.69 -10.42
N MET A 29 -15.35 24.85 -11.32
CA MET A 29 -15.26 25.74 -12.48
C MET A 29 -14.84 27.16 -12.04
N GLY A 30 -13.80 27.71 -12.67
CA GLY A 30 -13.20 29.00 -12.32
C GLY A 30 -12.01 28.93 -11.35
N VAL A 31 -11.63 27.74 -10.88
CA VAL A 31 -10.41 27.50 -10.09
C VAL A 31 -9.30 27.00 -11.01
N ASN A 32 -8.21 27.76 -11.11
CA ASN A 32 -7.01 27.36 -11.86
C ASN A 32 -6.12 26.44 -11.04
N GLU A 33 -5.91 26.79 -9.78
CA GLU A 33 -5.08 26.04 -8.84
C GLU A 33 -5.50 26.37 -7.41
N ALA A 34 -5.49 25.40 -6.51
CA ALA A 34 -5.92 25.61 -5.12
C ALA A 34 -5.24 24.66 -4.13
N LEU A 35 -5.10 25.14 -2.89
CA LEU A 35 -4.54 24.38 -1.79
C LEU A 35 -5.26 24.74 -0.49
N VAL A 36 -5.65 23.72 0.25
CA VAL A 36 -6.07 23.80 1.63
C VAL A 36 -5.02 23.12 2.49
N GLY A 37 -4.54 23.80 3.53
CA GLY A 37 -3.46 23.28 4.35
C GLY A 37 -3.40 23.87 5.73
N MET A 38 -2.68 23.17 6.61
CA MET A 38 -2.16 23.76 7.85
C MET A 38 -0.89 24.56 7.53
N GLY A 39 -0.57 25.62 8.28
CA GLY A 39 0.60 26.48 8.13
C GLY A 39 1.93 25.82 8.53
N THR A 40 2.10 24.53 8.21
CA THR A 40 3.33 23.76 8.36
C THR A 40 4.33 24.12 7.26
N ASP A 41 5.62 23.92 7.52
CA ASP A 41 6.67 24.22 6.51
C ASP A 41 6.47 23.41 5.22
N LEU A 42 6.04 22.15 5.35
CA LEU A 42 5.71 21.28 4.20
C LEU A 42 4.61 21.88 3.31
N ASN A 43 3.50 22.34 3.91
CA ASN A 43 2.40 22.92 3.14
C ASN A 43 2.74 24.30 2.57
N LYS A 44 3.61 25.06 3.23
CA LYS A 44 4.15 26.32 2.68
C LYS A 44 5.07 26.06 1.49
N GLU A 45 5.88 25.02 1.55
CA GLU A 45 6.71 24.60 0.41
C GLU A 45 5.84 24.09 -0.75
N LEU A 46 4.79 23.33 -0.45
CA LEU A 46 3.80 22.91 -1.44
C LEU A 46 3.11 24.12 -2.08
N ALA A 47 2.66 25.09 -1.29
CA ALA A 47 2.09 26.35 -1.80
C ALA A 47 3.07 27.09 -2.70
N LYS A 48 4.36 27.10 -2.36
CA LYS A 48 5.42 27.70 -3.19
C LYS A 48 5.56 26.96 -4.53
N ASN A 49 5.59 25.64 -4.52
CA ASN A 49 5.71 24.82 -5.74
C ASN A 49 4.51 24.98 -6.68
N LEU A 50 3.32 25.21 -6.12
CA LEU A 50 2.09 25.47 -6.88
C LEU A 50 1.93 26.95 -7.28
N ASN A 51 2.92 27.82 -7.01
CA ASN A 51 2.83 29.27 -7.20
C ASN A 51 1.63 29.93 -6.46
N LEU A 52 1.23 29.34 -5.34
CA LEU A 52 0.15 29.80 -4.46
C LEU A 52 0.66 30.51 -3.19
N ILE A 53 1.96 30.81 -3.08
CA ILE A 53 2.54 31.40 -1.86
C ILE A 53 2.43 32.93 -1.83
N ASN A 54 1.97 33.49 -0.71
CA ASN A 54 1.99 34.93 -0.44
C ASN A 54 2.53 35.24 0.97
N GLU A 55 2.64 36.52 1.34
CA GLU A 55 3.15 36.94 2.65
C GLU A 55 2.27 36.50 3.82
N ASP A 56 0.96 36.32 3.60
CA ASP A 56 0.04 35.84 4.63
C ASP A 56 0.32 34.39 4.98
N ILE A 57 0.51 33.53 3.97
CA ILE A 57 0.82 32.10 4.15
C ILE A 57 2.20 31.89 4.79
N LYS A 58 3.20 32.69 4.42
CA LYS A 58 4.56 32.58 4.99
C LYS A 58 4.57 32.77 6.51
N LYS A 59 3.71 33.64 7.03
CA LYS A 59 3.63 33.99 8.46
C LYS A 59 2.83 33.00 9.31
N LEU A 60 2.14 32.04 8.69
CA LEU A 60 1.29 31.10 9.41
C LEU A 60 2.10 30.17 10.32
N GLY A 61 1.56 29.86 11.48
CA GLY A 61 2.07 28.80 12.33
C GLY A 61 1.48 27.43 11.94
N PRO A 62 2.05 26.34 12.47
CA PRO A 62 1.55 24.98 12.20
C PRO A 62 0.10 24.73 12.68
N ASN A 63 -0.44 25.60 13.54
CA ASN A 63 -1.81 25.54 14.06
C ASN A 63 -2.80 26.42 13.29
N ASP A 64 -2.34 27.14 12.27
CA ASP A 64 -3.19 27.99 11.45
C ASP A 64 -3.61 27.23 10.19
N PHE A 65 -4.89 27.25 9.88
CA PHE A 65 -5.45 26.68 8.66
C PHE A 65 -5.52 27.76 7.59
N PHE A 66 -5.28 27.39 6.33
CA PHE A 66 -5.46 28.29 5.20
C PHE A 66 -6.13 27.60 4.01
N ILE A 67 -6.86 28.41 3.25
CA ILE A 67 -7.35 28.11 1.90
C ILE A 67 -6.68 29.13 1.00
N VAL A 68 -6.02 28.68 -0.06
CA VAL A 68 -5.49 29.56 -1.10
C VAL A 68 -5.91 29.04 -2.46
N ALA A 69 -6.39 29.94 -3.32
CA ALA A 69 -6.77 29.61 -4.68
C ALA A 69 -6.34 30.71 -5.66
N ASN A 70 -5.85 30.26 -6.81
CA ASN A 70 -5.74 31.06 -8.02
C ASN A 70 -7.05 30.91 -8.80
N LEU A 71 -7.80 32.01 -8.91
CA LEU A 71 -9.14 32.03 -9.47
C LEU A 71 -9.16 32.81 -10.80
N GLU A 72 -10.05 32.40 -11.71
CA GLU A 72 -10.35 33.18 -12.91
C GLU A 72 -11.09 34.49 -12.56
N ASP A 73 -11.96 34.44 -11.53
CA ASP A 73 -12.76 35.54 -11.02
C ASP A 73 -12.85 35.47 -9.49
N ASP A 74 -12.67 36.60 -8.81
CA ASP A 74 -12.66 36.68 -7.34
C ASP A 74 -14.02 36.28 -6.72
N SER A 75 -15.13 36.36 -7.47
CA SER A 75 -16.46 35.90 -7.03
C SER A 75 -16.53 34.38 -6.78
N VAL A 76 -15.57 33.60 -7.28
CA VAL A 76 -15.51 32.15 -7.08
C VAL A 76 -15.05 31.80 -5.65
N ILE A 77 -14.39 32.73 -4.94
CA ILE A 77 -13.82 32.42 -3.61
C ILE A 77 -14.88 32.00 -2.60
N GLU A 78 -16.05 32.66 -2.57
CA GLU A 78 -17.14 32.30 -1.66
C GLU A 78 -17.62 30.86 -1.89
N LYS A 79 -17.64 30.42 -3.16
CA LYS A 79 -18.02 29.05 -3.52
C LYS A 79 -16.95 28.04 -3.06
N VAL A 80 -15.67 28.38 -3.19
CA VAL A 80 -14.56 27.56 -2.69
C VAL A 80 -14.68 27.42 -1.17
N ILE A 81 -14.78 28.54 -0.44
CA ILE A 81 -14.89 28.57 1.03
C ILE A 81 -16.08 27.75 1.51
N LYS A 82 -17.26 27.96 0.91
CA LYS A 82 -18.47 27.22 1.26
C LYS A 82 -18.35 25.72 0.99
N THR A 83 -17.65 25.33 -0.06
CA THR A 83 -17.38 23.92 -0.37
C THR A 83 -16.47 23.30 0.68
N VAL A 84 -15.40 24.01 1.05
CA VAL A 84 -14.50 23.59 2.14
C VAL A 84 -15.27 23.43 3.45
N ASP A 85 -16.10 24.40 3.82
CA ASP A 85 -16.92 24.34 5.03
C ASP A 85 -17.85 23.14 5.04
N ASN A 86 -18.57 22.89 3.93
CA ASN A 86 -19.46 21.75 3.81
C ASN A 86 -18.70 20.41 3.95
N LEU A 87 -17.52 20.29 3.33
CA LEU A 87 -16.71 19.08 3.42
C LEU A 87 -16.17 18.85 4.84
N LEU A 88 -15.77 19.92 5.54
CA LEU A 88 -15.35 19.87 6.94
C LEU A 88 -16.50 19.54 7.90
N ILE A 89 -17.71 20.04 7.63
CA ILE A 89 -18.92 19.77 8.43
C ILE A 89 -19.42 18.35 8.21
N LYS A 90 -19.51 17.88 6.95
CA LYS A 90 -19.98 16.53 6.62
C LYS A 90 -19.19 15.47 7.37
N LYS A 91 -17.87 15.66 7.48
CA LYS A 91 -16.99 14.81 8.27
C LYS A 91 -17.28 14.85 9.77
N LYS A 92 -17.63 16.02 10.33
CA LYS A 92 -18.06 16.13 11.74
C LYS A 92 -19.42 15.50 12.03
N SER A 93 -20.33 15.43 11.05
CA SER A 93 -21.68 14.88 11.26
C SER A 93 -21.77 13.35 11.19
N GLU A 94 -20.77 12.69 10.62
CA GLU A 94 -20.63 11.22 10.68
C GLU A 94 -20.12 10.72 12.04
N ASP A 95 -19.65 11.65 12.89
CA ASP A 95 -19.15 11.37 14.23
C ASP A 95 -20.28 11.48 15.26
N SER A 96 -20.58 10.37 15.94
CA SER A 96 -21.50 10.29 17.08
C SER A 96 -21.12 11.25 18.22
N SER A 97 -22.07 11.53 19.12
CA SER A 97 -21.95 12.36 20.32
C SER A 97 -20.96 11.85 21.39
N GLU A 98 -20.01 10.99 21.04
CA GLU A 98 -19.02 10.44 21.97
C GLU A 98 -17.89 11.43 22.26
N TYR A 99 -17.45 11.46 23.53
CA TYR A 99 -16.32 12.27 23.95
C TYR A 99 -15.04 11.81 23.24
N ARG A 100 -14.39 12.73 22.52
CA ARG A 100 -13.13 12.51 21.82
C ARG A 100 -11.99 13.22 22.55
N PRO A 101 -11.14 12.48 23.28
CA PRO A 101 -10.01 13.07 23.99
C PRO A 101 -9.02 13.70 23.01
N ALA A 102 -8.57 14.92 23.29
CA ALA A 102 -7.61 15.64 22.42
C ALA A 102 -6.16 15.16 22.57
N THR A 103 -5.85 14.39 23.62
CA THR A 103 -4.49 13.89 23.90
C THR A 103 -4.53 12.42 24.29
N LEU A 104 -3.43 11.72 24.04
CA LEU A 104 -3.26 10.32 24.45
C LEU A 104 -3.44 10.16 25.97
N ASP A 105 -2.88 11.06 26.79
CA ASP A 105 -3.04 11.00 28.25
C ASP A 105 -4.51 11.08 28.69
N SER A 106 -5.30 11.89 28.00
CA SER A 106 -6.74 12.01 28.29
C SER A 106 -7.48 10.75 27.83
N ALA A 107 -7.09 10.18 26.68
CA ALA A 107 -7.65 8.92 26.19
C ALA A 107 -7.34 7.74 27.10
N LEU A 108 -6.11 7.63 27.60
CA LEU A 108 -5.71 6.57 28.53
C LEU A 108 -6.46 6.64 29.86
N LYS A 109 -6.88 7.83 30.29
CA LYS A 109 -7.74 8.00 31.47
C LYS A 109 -9.21 7.65 31.19
N TYR A 110 -9.69 8.05 30.01
CA TYR A 110 -11.08 7.82 29.61
C TYR A 110 -11.36 6.35 29.27
N GLN A 111 -10.39 5.66 28.64
CA GLN A 111 -10.50 4.29 28.18
C GLN A 111 -9.31 3.46 28.71
N SER A 112 -9.27 3.30 30.03
CA SER A 112 -8.16 2.69 30.76
C SER A 112 -7.91 1.21 30.43
N ASP A 113 -8.96 0.52 29.97
CA ASP A 113 -8.98 -0.89 29.56
C ASP A 113 -8.42 -1.13 28.15
N SER A 114 -8.17 -0.08 27.37
CA SER A 114 -7.47 -0.18 26.07
C SER A 114 -6.14 -0.90 26.23
N ASN A 115 -5.78 -1.76 25.29
CA ASN A 115 -4.52 -2.50 25.30
C ASN A 115 -3.58 -2.13 24.14
N LEU A 116 -4.05 -1.38 23.15
CA LEU A 116 -3.31 -1.01 21.95
C LEU A 116 -3.56 0.45 21.59
N VAL A 117 -2.52 1.14 21.12
CA VAL A 117 -2.58 2.50 20.59
C VAL A 117 -2.12 2.49 19.14
N LEU A 118 -2.93 3.03 18.22
CA LEU A 118 -2.54 3.28 16.83
C LEU A 118 -2.10 4.74 16.70
N ILE A 119 -0.88 4.96 16.21
CA ILE A 119 -0.26 6.27 16.08
C ILE A 119 0.01 6.57 14.60
N SER A 120 -0.58 7.67 14.11
CA SER A 120 -0.49 8.15 12.73
C SER A 120 -0.18 9.66 12.64
N VAL A 121 0.50 10.21 13.65
CA VAL A 121 0.95 11.62 13.68
C VAL A 121 2.20 11.82 12.80
N PRO A 122 2.60 13.05 12.43
CA PRO A 122 3.85 13.27 11.68
C PRO A 122 5.07 12.63 12.38
N GLY A 123 5.97 12.00 11.61
CA GLY A 123 7.09 11.19 12.11
C GLY A 123 7.91 11.85 13.23
N LYS A 124 8.24 13.14 13.07
CA LYS A 124 8.98 13.93 14.06
C LYS A 124 8.35 14.00 15.47
N TYR A 125 7.07 13.70 15.61
CA TYR A 125 6.34 13.68 16.88
C TYR A 125 5.96 12.27 17.33
N ALA A 126 6.10 11.28 16.45
CA ALA A 126 5.58 9.95 16.70
C ALA A 126 6.34 9.22 17.81
N SER A 127 7.66 9.38 17.87
CA SER A 127 8.54 8.77 18.89
C SER A 127 8.07 9.09 20.32
N ASP A 128 7.71 10.34 20.59
CA ASP A 128 7.22 10.76 21.92
C ASP A 128 5.89 10.11 22.29
N GLU A 129 4.94 10.04 21.36
CA GLU A 129 3.64 9.39 21.60
C GLU A 129 3.79 7.87 21.80
N VAL A 130 4.71 7.22 21.08
CA VAL A 130 5.02 5.79 21.28
C VAL A 130 5.61 5.57 22.67
N LYS A 131 6.57 6.40 23.10
CA LYS A 131 7.17 6.30 24.45
C LYS A 131 6.10 6.47 25.53
N LYS A 132 5.14 7.39 25.36
CA LYS A 132 4.01 7.56 26.29
C LYS A 132 3.15 6.31 26.35
N ALA A 133 2.76 5.74 25.20
CA ALA A 133 1.96 4.52 25.14
C ALA A 133 2.66 3.32 25.80
N LEU A 134 3.93 3.07 25.47
CA LEU A 134 4.71 1.97 26.05
C LEU A 134 4.93 2.14 27.56
N LYS A 135 5.17 3.36 28.04
CA LYS A 135 5.28 3.65 29.48
C LYS A 135 3.99 3.42 30.25
N ASN A 136 2.84 3.44 29.57
CA ASN A 136 1.52 3.12 30.12
C ASN A 136 1.07 1.68 29.77
N ASP A 137 2.03 0.79 29.49
CA ASP A 137 1.80 -0.65 29.26
C ASP A 137 0.85 -0.96 28.10
N LYS A 138 0.89 -0.15 27.04
CA LYS A 138 0.08 -0.37 25.83
C LYS A 138 0.93 -0.91 24.68
N HIS A 139 0.41 -1.87 23.94
CA HIS A 139 0.93 -2.22 22.63
C HIS A 139 0.80 -1.02 21.69
N VAL A 140 1.68 -0.91 20.70
CA VAL A 140 1.65 0.19 19.75
C VAL A 140 1.65 -0.33 18.33
N MET A 141 0.77 0.23 17.50
CA MET A 141 0.95 0.25 16.06
C MET A 141 1.37 1.65 15.65
N LEU A 142 2.59 1.77 15.15
CA LEU A 142 3.12 2.99 14.59
C LEU A 142 2.96 2.94 13.07
N PHE A 143 1.87 3.53 12.60
CA PHE A 143 1.60 3.70 11.17
C PHE A 143 2.53 4.76 10.57
N SER A 144 2.83 5.83 11.32
CA SER A 144 3.66 6.93 10.85
C SER A 144 5.01 6.44 10.33
N ASP A 145 5.42 7.02 9.22
CA ASP A 145 6.77 6.94 8.70
C ASP A 145 7.61 8.17 9.11
N ASN A 146 8.82 8.33 8.57
CA ASN A 146 9.76 9.42 8.86
C ASN A 146 10.19 9.49 10.33
N VAL A 147 10.36 8.32 10.95
CA VAL A 147 11.00 8.13 12.27
C VAL A 147 12.41 7.61 12.05
N SER A 148 13.39 8.10 12.82
CA SER A 148 14.79 7.70 12.62
C SER A 148 15.01 6.22 12.93
N ILE A 149 16.08 5.62 12.37
CA ILE A 149 16.43 4.22 12.65
C ILE A 149 16.81 4.04 14.13
N GLU A 150 17.53 5.02 14.70
CA GLU A 150 17.93 5.02 16.10
C GLU A 150 16.72 5.03 17.03
N GLU A 151 15.72 5.88 16.71
CA GLU A 151 14.46 5.93 17.45
C GLU A 151 13.68 4.61 17.31
N GLU A 152 13.55 4.06 16.11
CA GLU A 152 12.92 2.75 15.90
C GLU A 152 13.55 1.67 16.79
N ILE A 153 14.88 1.60 16.82
CA ILE A 153 15.61 0.62 17.64
C ILE A 153 15.34 0.86 19.13
N GLU A 154 15.40 2.10 19.60
CA GLU A 154 15.11 2.46 21.00
C GLU A 154 13.70 2.02 21.40
N LEU A 155 12.70 2.38 20.59
CA LEU A 155 11.29 2.10 20.85
C LEU A 155 11.01 0.59 20.83
N LYS A 156 11.58 -0.17 19.88
CA LYS A 156 11.41 -1.62 19.81
C LYS A 156 12.08 -2.34 20.98
N LYS A 157 13.25 -1.87 21.42
CA LYS A 157 13.92 -2.41 22.62
C LYS A 157 13.10 -2.14 23.88
N LEU A 158 12.61 -0.92 24.05
CA LEU A 158 11.73 -0.56 25.17
C LEU A 158 10.48 -1.44 25.22
N ALA A 159 9.81 -1.64 24.08
CA ALA A 159 8.64 -2.49 24.01
C ALA A 159 8.96 -3.95 24.38
N LYS A 160 10.04 -4.50 23.83
CA LYS A 160 10.52 -5.84 24.17
C LYS A 160 10.83 -6.00 25.67
N GLU A 161 11.50 -5.04 26.29
CA GLU A 161 11.79 -5.04 27.73
C GLU A 161 10.51 -5.09 28.58
N LYS A 162 9.43 -4.50 28.09
CA LYS A 162 8.11 -4.50 28.75
C LYS A 162 7.21 -5.67 28.34
N GLY A 163 7.64 -6.56 27.44
CA GLY A 163 6.79 -7.63 26.89
C GLY A 163 5.65 -7.12 26.00
N LEU A 164 5.84 -5.97 25.36
CA LEU A 164 4.87 -5.32 24.47
C LEU A 164 5.30 -5.42 23.02
N LEU A 165 4.35 -5.20 22.11
CA LEU A 165 4.59 -5.09 20.68
C LEU A 165 4.68 -3.60 20.31
N MET A 166 5.68 -3.23 19.53
CA MET A 166 5.78 -1.92 18.85
C MET A 166 5.86 -2.18 17.35
N MET A 167 4.69 -2.30 16.73
CA MET A 167 4.52 -2.62 15.31
C MET A 167 4.78 -1.37 14.47
N GLY A 168 5.97 -1.25 13.88
CA GLY A 168 6.37 -0.07 13.10
C GLY A 168 7.75 0.46 13.51
N PRO A 169 8.21 1.63 13.04
CA PRO A 169 7.51 2.59 12.17
C PRO A 169 7.16 2.04 10.79
N ASP A 170 6.35 2.80 10.03
CA ASP A 170 5.91 2.39 8.70
C ASP A 170 5.23 1.00 8.72
N CYS A 171 4.35 0.80 9.70
CA CYS A 171 3.51 -0.39 9.77
C CYS A 171 2.16 -0.09 9.11
N GLY A 172 2.03 -0.42 7.83
CA GLY A 172 0.81 -0.16 7.07
C GLY A 172 -0.37 -1.10 7.38
N THR A 173 -0.13 -2.31 7.88
CA THR A 173 -1.15 -3.36 8.00
C THR A 173 -0.99 -4.18 9.26
N ALA A 174 -2.07 -4.31 10.02
CA ALA A 174 -2.22 -5.34 11.06
C ALA A 174 -3.70 -5.74 11.22
N ILE A 175 -3.93 -6.96 11.71
CA ILE A 175 -5.26 -7.48 12.07
C ILE A 175 -5.11 -8.19 13.41
N ILE A 176 -5.50 -7.53 14.50
CA ILE A 176 -5.34 -8.08 15.86
C ILE A 176 -6.71 -8.43 16.42
N ASN A 177 -6.92 -9.69 16.80
CA ASN A 177 -8.22 -10.22 17.23
C ASN A 177 -9.35 -9.92 16.22
N ASN A 178 -9.07 -10.10 14.93
CA ASN A 178 -9.96 -9.75 13.81
C ASN A 178 -10.31 -8.25 13.70
N VAL A 179 -9.65 -7.37 14.45
CA VAL A 179 -9.79 -5.91 14.31
C VAL A 179 -8.77 -5.41 13.28
N PRO A 180 -9.21 -4.85 12.14
CA PRO A 180 -8.32 -4.28 11.13
C PRO A 180 -7.71 -2.96 11.65
N LEU A 181 -6.41 -2.78 11.42
CA LEU A 181 -5.67 -1.59 11.82
C LEU A 181 -4.93 -0.99 10.61
N ALA A 182 -5.09 0.31 10.40
CA ALA A 182 -4.64 1.06 9.22
C ALA A 182 -5.16 0.46 7.90
N PHE A 183 -4.28 0.06 6.97
CA PHE A 183 -4.66 -0.58 5.72
C PHE A 183 -4.84 -2.08 5.93
N ALA A 184 -6.09 -2.54 6.02
CA ALA A 184 -6.38 -3.95 6.29
C ALA A 184 -7.72 -4.38 5.70
N ASN A 185 -7.79 -5.65 5.30
CA ASN A 185 -8.98 -6.25 4.71
C ASN A 185 -9.87 -6.89 5.79
N VAL A 186 -11.16 -7.05 5.47
CA VAL A 186 -12.10 -7.85 6.26
C VAL A 186 -11.85 -9.33 5.97
N ILE A 187 -11.11 -9.98 6.87
CA ILE A 187 -10.70 -11.39 6.77
C ILE A 187 -11.45 -12.24 7.80
N LYS A 188 -11.84 -13.47 7.43
CA LYS A 188 -12.42 -14.45 8.35
C LYS A 188 -11.49 -14.74 9.52
N LYS A 189 -12.08 -15.02 10.67
CA LYS A 189 -11.37 -15.63 11.80
C LYS A 189 -10.93 -17.05 11.45
N GLY A 190 -9.69 -17.40 11.78
CA GLY A 190 -9.16 -18.74 11.60
C GLY A 190 -7.94 -19.02 12.46
N ASN A 191 -7.12 -19.96 12.02
CA ASN A 191 -6.00 -20.53 12.78
C ASN A 191 -4.62 -20.27 12.14
N ILE A 192 -4.54 -19.41 11.14
CA ILE A 192 -3.28 -19.03 10.49
C ILE A 192 -2.82 -17.68 11.02
N GLY A 193 -1.66 -17.63 11.67
CA GLY A 193 -1.06 -16.39 12.14
C GLY A 193 -0.04 -15.85 11.14
N ILE A 194 0.02 -14.54 10.94
CA ILE A 194 0.96 -13.90 10.00
C ILE A 194 1.83 -12.89 10.75
N VAL A 195 3.14 -12.91 10.50
CA VAL A 195 4.07 -11.82 10.88
C VAL A 195 4.69 -11.24 9.61
N GLY A 196 4.54 -9.93 9.43
CA GLY A 196 4.85 -9.27 8.16
C GLY A 196 5.68 -8.00 8.31
N ALA A 197 6.83 -7.94 7.63
CA ALA A 197 7.57 -6.71 7.39
C ALA A 197 7.23 -6.13 6.00
N SER A 198 5.93 -6.11 5.69
CA SER A 198 5.39 -5.78 4.37
C SER A 198 3.88 -5.57 4.48
N GLY A 199 3.38 -4.36 4.20
CA GLY A 199 1.94 -4.06 4.25
C GLY A 199 1.15 -4.87 3.22
N THR A 200 1.25 -4.50 1.94
CA THR A 200 0.47 -5.12 0.87
C THR A 200 0.82 -6.59 0.60
N GLY A 201 2.04 -7.03 0.91
CA GLY A 201 2.37 -8.46 0.85
C GLY A 201 1.64 -9.27 1.92
N THR A 202 1.49 -8.73 3.12
CA THR A 202 0.70 -9.34 4.18
C THR A 202 -0.80 -9.32 3.87
N GLN A 203 -1.31 -8.23 3.28
CA GLN A 203 -2.68 -8.18 2.78
C GLN A 203 -2.93 -9.28 1.75
N GLU A 204 -2.08 -9.40 0.72
CA GLU A 204 -2.25 -10.38 -0.36
C GLU A 204 -2.32 -11.81 0.17
N VAL A 205 -1.41 -12.20 1.07
CA VAL A 205 -1.45 -13.53 1.70
C VAL A 205 -2.73 -13.73 2.50
N SER A 206 -3.12 -12.77 3.34
CA SER A 206 -4.32 -12.88 4.17
C SER A 206 -5.61 -12.96 3.33
N VAL A 207 -5.68 -12.21 2.22
CA VAL A 207 -6.80 -12.19 1.28
C VAL A 207 -6.88 -13.52 0.52
N ILE A 208 -5.75 -14.07 0.07
CA ILE A 208 -5.74 -15.37 -0.62
C ILE A 208 -6.16 -16.49 0.36
N ILE A 209 -5.70 -16.46 1.62
CA ILE A 209 -6.16 -17.37 2.67
C ILE A 209 -7.70 -17.31 2.81
N ASP A 210 -8.30 -16.11 2.84
CA ASP A 210 -9.75 -15.92 2.91
C ASP A 210 -10.49 -16.49 1.70
N LYS A 211 -9.96 -16.19 0.50
CA LYS A 211 -10.47 -16.69 -0.79
C LYS A 211 -10.42 -18.21 -0.88
N LEU A 212 -9.44 -18.85 -0.24
CA LEU A 212 -9.29 -20.30 -0.13
C LEU A 212 -10.17 -20.93 0.98
N GLY A 213 -11.00 -20.12 1.63
CA GLY A 213 -11.99 -20.57 2.61
C GLY A 213 -11.47 -20.69 4.05
N MET A 214 -10.23 -20.28 4.31
CA MET A 214 -9.65 -20.25 5.65
C MET A 214 -9.68 -18.82 6.21
N GLY A 215 -9.05 -18.61 7.38
CA GLY A 215 -9.00 -17.30 8.03
C GLY A 215 -7.74 -17.14 8.87
N VAL A 216 -7.54 -15.94 9.39
CA VAL A 216 -6.37 -15.60 10.19
C VAL A 216 -6.71 -15.56 11.68
N SER A 217 -5.76 -15.96 12.52
CA SER A 217 -5.82 -15.76 13.97
C SER A 217 -5.41 -14.34 14.32
N GLN A 218 -4.22 -13.94 13.83
CA GLN A 218 -3.61 -12.64 14.03
C GLN A 218 -2.76 -12.28 12.80
N VAL A 219 -2.64 -11.00 12.51
CA VAL A 219 -1.72 -10.44 11.52
C VAL A 219 -0.94 -9.32 12.18
N ILE A 220 0.35 -9.58 12.42
CA ILE A 220 1.25 -8.68 13.14
C ILE A 220 2.20 -8.04 12.14
N GLY A 221 2.01 -6.75 11.86
CA GLY A 221 2.95 -5.96 11.08
C GLY A 221 4.16 -5.54 11.92
N THR A 222 5.36 -5.52 11.35
CA THR A 222 6.60 -5.23 12.11
C THR A 222 7.25 -3.88 11.75
N GLY A 223 6.76 -3.23 10.69
CA GLY A 223 7.41 -2.09 10.03
C GLY A 223 8.37 -2.54 8.92
N GLY A 224 8.45 -1.76 7.84
CA GLY A 224 9.19 -2.13 6.62
C GLY A 224 10.71 -2.30 6.80
N ARG A 225 11.29 -1.69 7.84
CA ARG A 225 12.74 -1.71 8.11
C ARG A 225 13.16 -2.77 9.14
N ASP A 226 12.23 -3.49 9.75
CA ASP A 226 12.52 -4.38 10.89
C ASP A 226 13.59 -5.43 10.56
N LEU A 227 13.62 -5.91 9.32
CA LEU A 227 14.50 -6.99 8.86
C LEU A 227 15.84 -6.50 8.29
N LYS A 228 16.10 -5.19 8.34
CA LYS A 228 17.42 -4.62 8.05
C LYS A 228 18.41 -4.94 9.16
N SER A 229 19.70 -4.93 8.83
CA SER A 229 20.81 -5.25 9.75
C SER A 229 20.78 -4.40 11.02
N GLU A 230 20.49 -3.11 10.87
CA GLU A 230 20.50 -2.11 11.94
C GLU A 230 19.43 -2.39 12.99
N VAL A 231 18.22 -2.77 12.55
CA VAL A 231 17.10 -3.06 13.45
C VAL A 231 17.18 -4.49 14.00
N GLY A 232 17.60 -5.45 13.17
CA GLY A 232 17.94 -6.81 13.61
C GLY A 232 16.75 -7.73 13.86
N GLY A 233 15.60 -7.45 13.24
CA GLY A 233 14.39 -8.28 13.26
C GLY A 233 13.71 -8.35 14.63
N ILE A 234 13.81 -7.29 15.45
CA ILE A 234 13.32 -7.32 16.84
C ILE A 234 11.83 -7.68 16.84
N MET A 235 11.01 -6.98 16.05
CA MET A 235 9.56 -7.19 16.10
C MET A 235 9.09 -8.41 15.34
N MET A 236 9.82 -8.84 14.30
CA MET A 236 9.60 -10.14 13.68
C MET A 236 9.76 -11.26 14.71
N LEU A 237 10.82 -11.22 15.54
CA LEU A 237 11.07 -12.24 16.56
C LEU A 237 10.03 -12.21 17.68
N GLU A 238 9.61 -11.03 18.15
CA GLU A 238 8.54 -10.88 19.15
C GLU A 238 7.17 -11.31 18.58
N GLY A 239 6.87 -10.97 17.32
CA GLY A 239 5.67 -11.41 16.62
C GLY A 239 5.60 -12.92 16.48
N ILE A 240 6.74 -13.57 16.16
CA ILE A 240 6.84 -15.03 16.15
C ILE A 240 6.54 -15.60 17.54
N ASP A 241 7.10 -15.04 18.61
CA ASP A 241 6.81 -15.51 19.98
C ASP A 241 5.33 -15.33 20.34
N ALA A 242 4.72 -14.20 19.98
CA ALA A 242 3.30 -13.95 20.22
C ALA A 242 2.44 -15.02 19.54
N LEU A 243 2.72 -15.36 18.27
CA LEU A 243 1.99 -16.39 17.53
C LEU A 243 2.28 -17.81 18.02
N LEU A 244 3.50 -18.11 18.48
CA LEU A 244 3.82 -19.39 19.09
C LEU A 244 3.04 -19.61 20.39
N ASN A 245 2.81 -18.54 21.15
CA ASN A 245 2.06 -18.57 22.41
C ASN A 245 0.54 -18.43 22.23
N ASP A 246 0.06 -17.94 21.08
CA ASP A 246 -1.37 -17.88 20.78
C ASP A 246 -1.95 -19.27 20.56
N LYS A 247 -2.96 -19.64 21.36
CA LYS A 247 -3.63 -20.95 21.29
C LYS A 247 -4.47 -21.12 20.02
N ASN A 248 -4.90 -20.02 19.39
CA ASN A 248 -5.69 -20.08 18.17
C ASN A 248 -4.83 -20.24 16.92
N THR A 249 -3.55 -19.89 17.00
CA THR A 249 -2.61 -20.04 15.88
C THR A 249 -2.11 -21.48 15.80
N GLU A 250 -2.34 -22.15 14.69
CA GLU A 250 -1.84 -23.50 14.37
C GLU A 250 -0.74 -23.47 13.31
N VAL A 251 -0.81 -22.54 12.36
CA VAL A 251 0.20 -22.34 11.29
C VAL A 251 0.69 -20.90 11.32
N ILE A 252 1.98 -20.68 11.11
CA ILE A 252 2.56 -19.33 11.04
C ILE A 252 3.03 -19.04 9.63
N VAL A 253 2.81 -17.82 9.13
CA VAL A 253 3.37 -17.31 7.88
C VAL A 253 4.26 -16.11 8.17
N LEU A 254 5.50 -16.13 7.67
CA LEU A 254 6.43 -15.00 7.74
C LEU A 254 6.58 -14.36 6.37
N ILE A 255 6.41 -13.05 6.30
CA ILE A 255 6.44 -12.30 5.03
C ILE A 255 7.38 -11.11 5.17
N SER A 256 8.31 -10.95 4.23
CA SER A 256 9.10 -9.73 4.10
C SER A 256 9.66 -9.57 2.69
N LYS A 257 10.05 -8.34 2.35
CA LYS A 257 11.11 -8.10 1.35
C LYS A 257 12.40 -8.85 1.77
N PRO A 258 13.39 -9.04 0.88
CA PRO A 258 14.64 -9.71 1.23
C PRO A 258 15.26 -9.17 2.53
N PRO A 259 15.36 -9.98 3.59
CA PRO A 259 16.02 -9.57 4.82
C PRO A 259 17.54 -9.51 4.65
N ALA A 260 18.24 -8.78 5.53
CA ALA A 260 19.68 -8.93 5.66
C ALA A 260 20.05 -10.38 6.03
N LYS A 261 21.17 -10.90 5.51
CA LYS A 261 21.53 -12.32 5.61
C LYS A 261 21.62 -12.80 7.07
N GLU A 262 22.29 -12.03 7.92
CA GLU A 262 22.42 -12.33 9.34
C GLU A 262 21.10 -12.27 10.10
N VAL A 263 20.17 -11.41 9.67
CA VAL A 263 18.83 -11.31 10.25
C VAL A 263 17.97 -12.49 9.81
N SER A 264 18.07 -12.90 8.54
CA SER A 264 17.36 -14.07 8.01
C SER A 264 17.78 -15.34 8.73
N GLU A 265 19.09 -15.57 8.92
CA GLU A 265 19.61 -16.69 9.71
C GLU A 265 19.11 -16.66 11.16
N LYS A 266 19.09 -15.49 11.80
CA LYS A 266 18.58 -15.32 13.17
C LYS A 266 17.09 -15.67 13.28
N VAL A 267 16.28 -15.19 12.35
CA VAL A 267 14.83 -15.49 12.29
C VAL A 267 14.59 -16.97 12.03
N LEU A 268 15.27 -17.55 11.04
CA LEU A 268 15.11 -18.97 10.68
C LEU A 268 15.59 -19.92 11.79
N LYS A 269 16.64 -19.56 12.53
CA LYS A 269 17.08 -20.30 13.73
C LYS A 269 16.05 -20.29 14.87
N LYS A 270 15.21 -19.26 14.94
CA LYS A 270 14.07 -19.26 15.87
C LYS A 270 12.95 -20.17 15.37
N VAL A 271 12.65 -20.08 14.07
CA VAL A 271 11.65 -20.93 13.40
C VAL A 271 11.99 -22.41 13.51
N SER A 272 13.27 -22.79 13.41
CA SER A 272 13.70 -24.19 13.50
C SER A 272 13.41 -24.86 14.86
N LYS A 273 13.03 -24.08 15.88
CA LYS A 273 12.63 -24.56 17.21
C LYS A 273 11.11 -24.57 17.40
N SER A 274 10.36 -24.12 16.41
CA SER A 274 8.90 -24.05 16.45
C SER A 274 8.28 -25.45 16.48
N LYS A 275 7.22 -25.60 17.27
CA LYS A 275 6.33 -26.78 17.21
C LYS A 275 5.19 -26.62 16.21
N LYS A 276 4.95 -25.38 15.75
CA LYS A 276 3.93 -25.03 14.76
C LYS A 276 4.60 -24.97 13.38
N PRO A 277 3.99 -25.49 12.31
CA PRO A 277 4.53 -25.34 10.97
C PRO A 277 4.64 -23.85 10.60
N VAL A 278 5.74 -23.49 9.95
CA VAL A 278 6.03 -22.11 9.55
C VAL A 278 6.29 -22.05 8.05
N VAL A 279 5.44 -21.31 7.34
CA VAL A 279 5.64 -20.93 5.94
C VAL A 279 6.41 -19.63 5.89
N VAL A 280 7.41 -19.54 5.02
CA VAL A 280 8.24 -18.34 4.90
C VAL A 280 8.25 -17.86 3.45
N ASN A 281 7.87 -16.61 3.27
CA ASN A 281 8.09 -15.85 2.05
C ASN A 281 9.00 -14.66 2.35
N PHE A 282 10.29 -14.85 2.15
CA PHE A 282 11.22 -13.74 1.96
C PHE A 282 11.31 -13.54 0.46
N ILE A 283 10.68 -12.49 -0.07
CA ILE A 283 10.41 -12.35 -1.50
C ILE A 283 11.75 -12.34 -2.25
N GLY A 284 12.00 -13.31 -3.13
CA GLY A 284 13.29 -13.47 -3.82
C GLY A 284 14.46 -13.87 -2.90
N GLY A 285 14.18 -14.35 -1.70
CA GLY A 285 15.15 -14.87 -0.73
C GLY A 285 15.55 -16.32 -1.00
N ASP A 286 16.48 -16.81 -0.18
CA ASP A 286 17.07 -18.14 -0.32
C ASP A 286 16.12 -19.24 0.19
N LEU A 287 15.47 -19.94 -0.75
CA LEU A 287 14.52 -21.03 -0.44
C LEU A 287 15.21 -22.23 0.21
N ASP A 288 16.47 -22.51 -0.11
CA ASP A 288 17.20 -23.64 0.43
C ASP A 288 17.64 -23.37 1.89
N LEU A 289 18.01 -22.13 2.19
CA LEU A 289 18.26 -21.68 3.56
C LEU A 289 17.03 -21.84 4.45
N ILE A 290 15.83 -21.53 3.91
CA ILE A 290 14.56 -21.72 4.62
C ILE A 290 14.31 -23.20 4.88
N LYS A 291 14.42 -24.07 3.85
CA LYS A 291 14.26 -25.53 4.00
C LYS A 291 15.23 -26.12 5.02
N LYS A 292 16.49 -25.68 5.00
CA LYS A 292 17.54 -26.13 5.92
C LYS A 292 17.17 -25.90 7.39
N HIS A 293 16.36 -24.90 7.68
CA HIS A 293 15.86 -24.59 9.03
C HIS A 293 14.51 -25.26 9.35
N GLY A 294 14.02 -26.16 8.50
CA GLY A 294 12.77 -26.91 8.73
C GLY A 294 11.49 -26.11 8.49
N ALA A 295 11.60 -24.92 7.87
CA ALA A 295 10.46 -24.13 7.43
C ALA A 295 10.02 -24.49 6.00
N TYR A 296 8.77 -24.18 5.67
CA TYR A 296 8.23 -24.34 4.32
C TYR A 296 8.52 -23.07 3.51
N PRO A 297 9.47 -23.08 2.57
CA PRO A 297 9.71 -21.93 1.71
C PRO A 297 8.53 -21.72 0.76
N SER A 298 8.37 -20.49 0.28
CA SER A 298 7.42 -20.18 -0.79
C SER A 298 8.04 -19.24 -1.83
N SER A 299 7.68 -19.45 -3.09
CA SER A 299 8.22 -18.70 -4.24
C SER A 299 7.46 -17.39 -4.49
N THR A 300 6.19 -17.34 -4.12
CA THR A 300 5.28 -16.20 -4.30
C THR A 300 4.38 -16.04 -3.08
N LEU A 301 3.79 -14.86 -2.91
CA LEU A 301 2.80 -14.58 -1.87
C LEU A 301 1.59 -15.53 -2.00
N GLU A 302 1.20 -15.80 -3.24
CA GLU A 302 0.18 -16.80 -3.56
C GLU A 302 0.56 -18.20 -3.04
N ASP A 303 1.76 -18.68 -3.40
CA ASP A 303 2.28 -19.97 -2.94
C ASP A 303 2.36 -20.06 -1.40
N ALA A 304 2.74 -18.97 -0.73
CA ALA A 304 2.75 -18.89 0.73
C ALA A 304 1.35 -19.13 1.33
N ALA A 305 0.32 -18.50 0.76
CA ALA A 305 -1.06 -18.67 1.19
C ALA A 305 -1.57 -20.10 0.95
N TYR A 306 -1.31 -20.67 -0.23
CA TYR A 306 -1.70 -22.06 -0.54
C TYR A 306 -1.07 -23.07 0.42
N LYS A 307 0.23 -22.94 0.71
CA LYS A 307 0.93 -23.80 1.68
C LYS A 307 0.39 -23.64 3.09
N ALA A 308 0.13 -22.41 3.52
CA ALA A 308 -0.44 -22.15 4.83
C ALA A 308 -1.82 -22.79 4.99
N VAL A 309 -2.66 -22.70 3.96
CA VAL A 309 -3.98 -23.33 3.93
C VAL A 309 -3.89 -24.85 3.94
N ALA A 310 -3.01 -25.45 3.13
CA ALA A 310 -2.81 -26.90 3.12
C ALA A 310 -2.39 -27.40 4.52
N LEU A 311 -1.41 -26.74 5.14
CA LEU A 311 -0.94 -27.07 6.49
C LEU A 311 -2.05 -26.91 7.54
N ALA A 312 -2.86 -25.86 7.45
CA ALA A 312 -3.99 -25.64 8.37
C ALA A 312 -5.10 -26.69 8.20
N LYS A 313 -5.24 -27.25 6.99
CA LYS A 313 -6.12 -28.40 6.69
C LYS A 313 -5.49 -29.76 7.00
N LYS A 314 -4.22 -29.78 7.46
CA LYS A 314 -3.42 -31.01 7.69
C LYS A 314 -3.20 -31.83 6.41
N GLU A 315 -3.10 -31.12 5.29
CA GLU A 315 -2.77 -31.66 3.97
C GLU A 315 -1.28 -31.45 3.68
N GLU A 316 -0.74 -32.17 2.70
CA GLU A 316 0.64 -31.99 2.25
C GLU A 316 0.78 -30.66 1.46
N PRO A 317 1.65 -29.73 1.90
CA PRO A 317 1.83 -28.47 1.19
C PRO A 317 2.58 -28.69 -0.13
N MET A 318 1.99 -28.24 -1.23
CA MET A 318 2.61 -28.28 -2.57
C MET A 318 2.95 -26.88 -3.07
N ASP A 319 3.95 -26.78 -3.93
CA ASP A 319 4.31 -25.53 -4.60
C ASP A 319 3.21 -25.12 -5.60
N PHE A 320 2.66 -23.92 -5.46
CA PHE A 320 1.69 -23.35 -6.41
C PHE A 320 2.37 -22.43 -7.42
N ASN A 321 2.74 -22.97 -8.58
CA ASN A 321 3.41 -22.21 -9.65
C ASN A 321 2.54 -22.01 -10.90
N GLY A 322 1.36 -22.64 -10.97
CA GLY A 322 0.47 -22.59 -12.14
C GLY A 322 -0.48 -21.39 -12.17
N PHE A 323 -1.44 -21.46 -13.10
CA PHE A 323 -2.64 -20.62 -13.10
C PHE A 323 -3.78 -21.34 -12.37
N SER A 324 -4.65 -20.58 -11.70
CA SER A 324 -5.91 -21.15 -11.19
C SER A 324 -6.96 -21.31 -12.29
N LEU A 325 -6.77 -20.67 -13.44
CA LEU A 325 -7.57 -20.88 -14.64
C LEU A 325 -6.99 -22.01 -15.49
N GLU A 326 -7.86 -22.70 -16.24
CA GLU A 326 -7.47 -23.71 -17.21
C GLU A 326 -6.52 -23.13 -18.26
N LYS A 327 -5.51 -23.92 -18.65
CA LYS A 327 -4.48 -23.53 -19.62
C LYS A 327 -5.07 -22.99 -20.93
N GLU A 328 -6.08 -23.64 -21.47
CA GLU A 328 -6.75 -23.22 -22.70
C GLU A 328 -7.38 -21.82 -22.61
N LYS A 329 -7.89 -21.44 -21.43
CA LYS A 329 -8.43 -20.09 -21.21
C LYS A 329 -7.32 -19.05 -21.22
N ILE A 330 -6.19 -19.35 -20.58
CA ILE A 330 -5.01 -18.48 -20.59
C ILE A 330 -4.48 -18.30 -22.01
N GLU A 331 -4.30 -19.39 -22.76
CA GLU A 331 -3.83 -19.35 -24.14
C GLU A 331 -4.77 -18.53 -25.04
N LYS A 332 -6.09 -18.62 -24.84
CA LYS A 332 -7.09 -17.79 -25.55
C LYS A 332 -6.96 -16.32 -25.22
N ILE A 333 -6.76 -15.97 -23.94
CA ILE A 333 -6.56 -14.58 -23.51
C ILE A 333 -5.28 -14.03 -24.15
N VAL A 334 -4.15 -14.73 -24.01
CA VAL A 334 -2.85 -14.33 -24.56
C VAL A 334 -2.94 -14.13 -26.07
N LYS A 335 -3.51 -15.10 -26.79
CA LYS A 335 -3.68 -15.02 -28.25
C LYS A 335 -4.50 -13.80 -28.65
N LYS A 336 -5.66 -13.58 -28.00
CA LYS A 336 -6.55 -12.44 -28.29
C LYS A 336 -5.84 -11.10 -28.09
N GLU A 337 -5.06 -10.95 -27.03
CA GLU A 337 -4.37 -9.69 -26.75
C GLU A 337 -3.22 -9.43 -27.74
N VAL A 338 -2.42 -10.46 -28.05
CA VAL A 338 -1.27 -10.32 -28.94
C VAL A 338 -1.67 -10.10 -30.40
N GLU A 339 -2.76 -10.72 -30.88
CA GLU A 339 -3.26 -10.52 -32.26
C GLU A 339 -3.69 -9.08 -32.55
N GLN A 340 -3.94 -8.27 -31.51
CA GLN A 340 -4.31 -6.86 -31.65
C GLN A 340 -3.09 -5.92 -31.56
N MET A 341 -1.93 -6.42 -31.14
CA MET A 341 -0.71 -5.62 -31.00
C MET A 341 0.09 -5.63 -32.30
N ASP A 342 0.80 -4.54 -32.58
CA ASP A 342 1.81 -4.52 -33.63
C ASP A 342 3.23 -4.72 -33.11
N SER A 343 4.19 -4.84 -34.03
CA SER A 343 5.59 -5.14 -33.72
C SER A 343 6.35 -4.03 -32.99
N GLU A 344 5.79 -2.82 -32.89
CA GLU A 344 6.39 -1.71 -32.14
C GLU A 344 6.03 -1.76 -30.65
N GLN A 345 4.96 -2.46 -30.28
CA GLN A 345 4.52 -2.62 -28.90
C GLN A 345 5.36 -3.66 -28.15
N LYS A 346 6.35 -3.18 -27.41
CA LYS A 346 7.42 -3.99 -26.81
C LYS A 346 7.51 -3.89 -25.30
N TYR A 347 6.95 -2.84 -24.70
CA TYR A 347 7.30 -2.50 -23.32
C TYR A 347 6.17 -2.68 -22.31
N LEU A 348 6.59 -2.97 -21.08
CA LEU A 348 5.74 -3.10 -19.90
C LEU A 348 5.70 -1.77 -19.15
N ARG A 349 4.53 -1.42 -18.61
CA ARG A 349 4.34 -0.36 -17.63
C ARG A 349 3.62 -0.90 -16.39
N GLY A 350 4.36 -1.15 -15.32
CA GLY A 350 3.82 -1.52 -14.01
C GLY A 350 3.48 -0.28 -13.19
N LEU A 351 2.22 -0.10 -12.81
CA LEU A 351 1.73 1.03 -12.01
C LEU A 351 1.15 0.51 -10.69
N TYR A 352 2.03 0.29 -9.72
CA TYR A 352 1.67 -0.29 -8.44
C TYR A 352 1.44 0.76 -7.37
N THR A 353 0.56 0.45 -6.44
CA THR A 353 0.30 1.22 -5.21
C THR A 353 0.80 0.49 -3.97
N GLY A 354 0.98 -0.83 -4.06
CA GLY A 354 1.64 -1.65 -3.06
C GLY A 354 3.07 -1.99 -3.46
N GLY A 355 4.04 -1.41 -2.76
CA GLY A 355 5.46 -1.65 -3.05
C GLY A 355 5.92 -3.10 -3.00
N THR A 356 5.34 -3.91 -2.12
CA THR A 356 5.67 -5.35 -2.08
C THR A 356 5.12 -6.12 -3.28
N LEU A 357 3.95 -5.74 -3.77
CA LEU A 357 3.37 -6.35 -4.97
C LEU A 357 4.18 -5.95 -6.21
N ALA A 358 4.68 -4.71 -6.25
CA ALA A 358 5.61 -4.24 -7.27
C ALA A 358 6.93 -5.02 -7.25
N ASP A 359 7.53 -5.22 -6.07
CA ASP A 359 8.76 -5.99 -5.87
C ASP A 359 8.60 -7.45 -6.35
N GLU A 360 7.53 -8.13 -5.91
CA GLU A 360 7.20 -9.49 -6.39
C GLU A 360 7.03 -9.52 -7.91
N ALA A 361 6.30 -8.57 -8.49
CA ALA A 361 6.07 -8.50 -9.92
C ALA A 361 7.36 -8.35 -10.71
N MET A 362 8.25 -7.44 -10.29
CA MET A 362 9.54 -7.26 -10.95
C MET A 362 10.37 -8.54 -10.88
N LYS A 363 10.46 -9.20 -9.72
CA LYS A 363 11.26 -10.42 -9.55
C LYS A 363 10.80 -11.56 -10.45
N LEU A 364 9.48 -11.73 -10.57
CA LEU A 364 8.90 -12.75 -11.43
C LEU A 364 9.08 -12.41 -12.92
N LEU A 365 8.92 -11.15 -13.32
CA LEU A 365 9.00 -10.73 -14.73
C LEU A 365 10.42 -10.59 -15.27
N THR A 366 11.40 -10.24 -14.43
CA THR A 366 12.80 -10.02 -14.83
C THR A 366 13.37 -11.27 -15.52
N LYS A 367 12.95 -12.47 -15.11
CA LYS A 367 13.36 -13.73 -15.74
C LYS A 367 13.00 -13.81 -17.22
N ASP A 368 11.84 -13.28 -17.61
CA ASP A 368 11.32 -13.37 -18.97
C ASP A 368 11.56 -12.08 -19.78
N LEU A 369 11.66 -10.92 -19.12
CA LEU A 369 11.83 -9.61 -19.76
C LEU A 369 13.27 -9.10 -19.77
N GLY A 370 14.20 -9.76 -19.06
CA GLY A 370 15.57 -9.31 -18.91
C GLY A 370 15.71 -8.29 -17.78
N HIS A 371 15.44 -7.02 -18.04
CA HIS A 371 15.57 -5.95 -17.05
C HIS A 371 14.34 -5.07 -16.98
N ILE A 372 14.15 -4.43 -15.82
CA ILE A 372 13.00 -3.56 -15.54
C ILE A 372 13.51 -2.34 -14.78
N TYR A 373 13.27 -1.15 -15.32
CA TYR A 373 13.56 0.10 -14.65
C TYR A 373 12.53 0.40 -13.56
N SER A 374 12.98 0.99 -12.44
CA SER A 374 12.09 1.32 -11.33
C SER A 374 12.61 2.44 -10.44
N ASN A 375 11.71 3.05 -9.67
CA ASN A 375 12.06 3.84 -8.49
C ASN A 375 12.48 2.94 -7.31
N ILE A 376 12.09 1.66 -7.27
CA ILE A 376 12.52 0.68 -6.29
C ILE A 376 13.27 -0.48 -6.97
N PRO A 377 14.42 -0.20 -7.62
CA PRO A 377 15.05 -1.16 -8.53
C PRO A 377 15.56 -2.41 -7.80
N LEU A 378 15.43 -3.57 -8.47
CA LEU A 378 16.03 -4.82 -8.00
C LEU A 378 17.56 -4.82 -8.12
N ASP A 379 18.07 -4.14 -9.14
CA ASP A 379 19.50 -3.90 -9.36
C ASP A 379 19.70 -2.37 -9.54
N PRO A 380 20.60 -1.74 -8.76
CA PRO A 380 20.86 -0.30 -8.85
C PRO A 380 21.10 0.25 -10.26
N GLN A 381 21.61 -0.55 -11.21
CA GLN A 381 21.83 -0.09 -12.59
C GLN A 381 20.54 0.25 -13.35
N PHE A 382 19.40 -0.29 -12.91
CA PHE A 382 18.07 -0.04 -13.50
C PHE A 382 17.25 0.97 -12.66
N LYS A 383 17.89 1.76 -11.80
CA LYS A 383 17.23 2.90 -11.15
C LYS A 383 16.83 3.93 -12.20
N LEU A 384 15.59 4.42 -12.15
CA LEU A 384 15.17 5.56 -12.96
C LEU A 384 15.91 6.83 -12.53
N ILE A 385 16.52 7.52 -13.49
CA ILE A 385 17.15 8.84 -13.26
C ILE A 385 16.08 9.91 -13.01
N ASP A 386 14.99 9.87 -13.79
CA ASP A 386 13.82 10.72 -13.62
C ASP A 386 12.61 9.82 -13.41
N VAL A 387 12.13 9.72 -12.17
CA VAL A 387 10.99 8.87 -11.80
C VAL A 387 9.71 9.21 -12.58
N ASN A 388 9.63 10.41 -13.17
CA ASN A 388 8.49 10.82 -13.99
C ASN A 388 8.56 10.27 -15.42
N LYS A 389 9.68 9.69 -15.87
CA LYS A 389 9.85 9.19 -17.24
C LYS A 389 10.15 7.70 -17.22
N SER A 390 9.24 6.91 -17.79
CA SER A 390 9.46 5.49 -18.01
C SER A 390 10.43 5.28 -19.18
N ILE A 391 11.25 4.23 -19.07
CA ILE A 391 12.24 3.82 -20.08
C ILE A 391 12.10 2.30 -20.24
N GLU A 392 11.99 1.83 -21.49
CA GLU A 392 11.86 0.40 -21.83
C GLU A 392 10.84 -0.30 -20.93
N HIS A 393 11.08 -1.49 -20.37
CA HIS A 393 10.21 -2.03 -19.32
C HIS A 393 10.38 -1.20 -18.03
N THR A 394 9.29 -0.64 -17.51
CA THR A 394 9.30 0.14 -16.26
C THR A 394 8.22 -0.37 -15.31
N CYS A 395 8.55 -0.52 -14.04
CA CYS A 395 7.60 -0.80 -12.96
C CYS A 395 7.79 0.21 -11.83
N LEU A 396 6.70 0.80 -11.35
CA LEU A 396 6.75 1.88 -10.36
C LEU A 396 5.97 1.48 -9.12
N ASP A 397 6.58 1.72 -7.98
CA ASP A 397 5.87 1.83 -6.71
C ASP A 397 5.47 3.30 -6.51
N LEU A 398 4.22 3.61 -6.82
CA LEU A 398 3.66 4.96 -6.65
C LEU A 398 3.39 5.30 -5.17
N GLY A 399 3.51 4.31 -4.28
CA GLY A 399 3.39 4.49 -2.83
C GLY A 399 4.68 4.96 -2.16
N ASP A 400 5.80 4.84 -2.86
CA ASP A 400 7.12 5.26 -2.39
C ASP A 400 7.20 6.78 -2.18
N ASP A 401 8.08 7.20 -1.27
CA ASP A 401 8.25 8.60 -0.86
C ASP A 401 8.45 9.55 -2.05
N GLU A 402 9.15 9.11 -3.10
CA GLU A 402 9.39 9.92 -4.31
C GLU A 402 8.09 10.41 -4.99
N PHE A 403 6.95 9.74 -4.75
CA PHE A 403 5.64 10.10 -5.30
C PHE A 403 4.65 10.67 -4.27
N THR A 404 4.95 10.56 -2.97
CA THR A 404 4.02 10.93 -1.89
C THR A 404 4.44 12.19 -1.11
N VAL A 405 5.58 12.81 -1.43
CA VAL A 405 5.92 14.14 -0.89
C VAL A 405 4.83 15.16 -1.26
N GLY A 406 4.10 15.65 -0.25
CA GLY A 406 3.03 16.63 -0.42
C GLY A 406 1.78 16.09 -1.13
N ARG A 407 1.65 14.77 -1.31
CA ARG A 407 0.49 14.09 -1.91
C ARG A 407 0.06 12.90 -1.04
N PRO A 408 -1.24 12.56 -0.95
CA PRO A 408 -1.63 11.37 -0.21
C PRO A 408 -1.05 10.12 -0.89
N HIS A 409 -0.82 9.06 -0.10
CA HIS A 409 -0.48 7.75 -0.64
C HIS A 409 -1.54 7.31 -1.67
N PRO A 410 -1.17 6.69 -2.80
CA PRO A 410 -2.10 6.39 -3.88
C PRO A 410 -3.18 5.36 -3.55
N MET A 411 -2.99 4.57 -2.48
CA MET A 411 -4.07 3.75 -1.93
C MET A 411 -5.19 4.59 -1.31
N ILE A 412 -4.89 5.79 -0.81
CA ILE A 412 -5.85 6.74 -0.24
C ILE A 412 -6.39 7.65 -1.34
N ASP A 413 -5.54 8.16 -2.24
CA ASP A 413 -5.94 9.02 -3.35
C ASP A 413 -5.33 8.55 -4.68
N PRO A 414 -6.12 7.94 -5.59
CA PRO A 414 -5.62 7.41 -6.86
C PRO A 414 -5.08 8.46 -7.85
N SER A 415 -5.17 9.77 -7.56
CA SER A 415 -4.84 10.85 -8.50
C SER A 415 -3.45 10.73 -9.15
N THR A 416 -2.41 10.46 -8.37
CA THR A 416 -1.04 10.28 -8.92
C THR A 416 -0.98 9.14 -9.93
N ARG A 417 -1.71 8.05 -9.68
CA ARG A 417 -1.78 6.91 -10.59
C ARG A 417 -2.64 7.18 -11.82
N VAL A 418 -3.73 7.92 -11.67
CA VAL A 418 -4.56 8.43 -12.78
C VAL A 418 -3.71 9.26 -13.74
N GLU A 419 -2.97 10.24 -13.21
CA GLU A 419 -2.05 11.08 -13.98
C GLU A 419 -1.00 10.23 -14.71
N ARG A 420 -0.41 9.26 -14.00
CA ARG A 420 0.63 8.40 -14.55
C ARG A 420 0.11 7.50 -15.67
N LEU A 421 -1.06 6.89 -15.52
CA LEU A 421 -1.68 6.04 -16.53
C LEU A 421 -1.87 6.79 -17.86
N ILE A 422 -2.38 8.03 -17.81
CA ILE A 422 -2.55 8.86 -19.01
C ILE A 422 -1.21 9.20 -19.66
N LYS A 423 -0.17 9.39 -18.86
CA LYS A 423 1.18 9.65 -19.37
C LYS A 423 1.74 8.44 -20.10
N GLU A 424 1.60 7.24 -19.54
CA GLU A 424 2.09 6.01 -20.17
C GLU A 424 1.38 5.70 -21.48
N ALA A 425 0.06 5.95 -21.58
CA ALA A 425 -0.69 5.76 -22.82
C ALA A 425 -0.35 6.75 -23.95
N LYS A 426 0.60 7.68 -23.72
CA LYS A 426 1.17 8.51 -24.79
C LYS A 426 2.30 7.80 -25.53
N ASP A 427 2.89 6.78 -24.95
CA ASP A 427 3.96 6.00 -25.54
C ASP A 427 3.38 4.84 -26.36
N GLU A 428 3.68 4.85 -27.65
CA GLU A 428 3.17 3.88 -28.63
C GLU A 428 3.85 2.52 -28.55
N GLU A 429 5.02 2.45 -27.90
CA GLU A 429 5.76 1.21 -27.71
C GLU A 429 5.25 0.41 -26.49
N VAL A 430 4.28 0.93 -25.74
CA VAL A 430 3.67 0.23 -24.60
C VAL A 430 2.76 -0.89 -25.11
N ALA A 431 3.08 -2.13 -24.72
CA ALA A 431 2.25 -3.30 -24.99
C ALA A 431 1.26 -3.58 -23.85
N VAL A 432 1.77 -3.58 -22.62
CA VAL A 432 1.02 -4.02 -21.44
C VAL A 432 1.17 -3.02 -20.30
N LEU A 433 0.03 -2.61 -19.74
CA LEU A 433 -0.05 -1.98 -18.42
C LEU A 433 -0.41 -3.03 -17.37
N LEU A 434 0.36 -3.10 -16.29
CA LEU A 434 0.14 -4.00 -15.16
C LEU A 434 -0.16 -3.18 -13.91
N MET A 435 -1.27 -3.47 -13.22
CA MET A 435 -1.75 -2.65 -12.11
C MET A 435 -2.27 -3.51 -10.95
N ASP A 436 -1.99 -3.11 -9.71
CA ASP A 436 -2.65 -3.68 -8.54
C ASP A 436 -3.89 -2.84 -8.15
N PHE A 437 -4.78 -3.36 -7.33
CA PHE A 437 -5.82 -2.56 -6.67
C PHE A 437 -5.98 -3.10 -5.26
N VAL A 438 -5.61 -2.31 -4.25
CA VAL A 438 -5.64 -2.74 -2.85
C VAL A 438 -6.88 -2.16 -2.17
N LEU A 439 -7.79 -3.04 -1.75
CA LEU A 439 -9.04 -2.70 -1.06
C LEU A 439 -8.87 -2.83 0.46
N GLY A 440 -9.95 -2.62 1.19
CA GLY A 440 -10.01 -2.72 2.65
C GLY A 440 -10.11 -1.36 3.33
N TYR A 441 -10.07 -1.37 4.66
CA TYR A 441 -9.97 -0.15 5.46
C TYR A 441 -8.71 0.63 5.12
N GLY A 442 -8.74 1.94 5.30
CA GLY A 442 -7.64 2.85 4.98
C GLY A 442 -7.51 3.19 3.49
N SER A 443 -7.86 2.28 2.58
CA SER A 443 -7.90 2.55 1.14
C SER A 443 -9.05 3.50 0.76
N HIS A 444 -8.95 4.11 -0.42
CA HIS A 444 -10.00 4.93 -1.03
C HIS A 444 -11.34 4.16 -1.07
N GLU A 445 -12.47 4.86 -1.02
CA GLU A 445 -13.81 4.25 -1.00
C GLU A 445 -14.19 3.59 -2.33
N ASP A 446 -13.69 4.12 -3.45
CA ASP A 446 -13.88 3.55 -4.79
C ASP A 446 -12.62 3.73 -5.66
N PRO A 447 -11.50 3.05 -5.35
CA PRO A 447 -10.23 3.27 -6.03
C PRO A 447 -10.30 2.91 -7.52
N ILE A 448 -11.18 1.97 -7.87
CA ILE A 448 -11.41 1.56 -9.25
C ILE A 448 -12.23 2.60 -9.99
N GLY A 449 -13.32 3.10 -9.39
CA GLY A 449 -14.16 4.15 -9.98
C GLY A 449 -13.35 5.36 -10.42
N GLU A 450 -12.42 5.83 -9.58
CA GLU A 450 -11.51 6.93 -9.90
C GLU A 450 -10.58 6.65 -11.10
N MET A 451 -10.22 5.38 -11.31
CA MET A 451 -9.35 4.96 -12.41
C MET A 451 -10.11 4.77 -13.73
N ILE A 452 -11.42 4.48 -13.71
CA ILE A 452 -12.20 4.14 -14.92
C ILE A 452 -12.12 5.23 -16.01
N PRO A 453 -12.31 6.53 -15.73
CA PRO A 453 -12.19 7.57 -16.75
C PRO A 453 -10.81 7.59 -17.40
N ALA A 454 -9.76 7.36 -16.61
CA ALA A 454 -8.38 7.34 -17.08
C ALA A 454 -8.08 6.10 -17.94
N ILE A 455 -8.61 4.94 -17.54
CA ILE A 455 -8.53 3.69 -18.32
C ILE A 455 -9.18 3.86 -19.69
N LYS A 456 -10.40 4.43 -19.76
CA LYS A 456 -11.09 4.72 -21.03
C LYS A 456 -10.25 5.62 -21.91
N LYS A 457 -9.82 6.76 -21.37
CA LYS A 457 -9.03 7.75 -22.09
C LYS A 457 -7.69 7.18 -22.59
N ALA A 458 -7.02 6.36 -21.79
CA ALA A 458 -5.78 5.68 -22.17
C ALA A 458 -5.99 4.73 -23.35
N LYS A 459 -7.01 3.87 -23.27
CA LYS A 459 -7.36 2.94 -24.36
C LYS A 459 -7.77 3.67 -25.63
N GLU A 460 -8.65 4.65 -25.54
CA GLU A 460 -9.07 5.48 -26.67
C GLU A 460 -7.89 6.22 -27.34
N SER A 461 -6.93 6.70 -26.54
CA SER A 461 -5.71 7.35 -27.03
C SER A 461 -4.87 6.39 -27.88
N MET A 462 -4.66 5.16 -27.41
CA MET A 462 -3.89 4.15 -28.16
C MET A 462 -4.62 3.69 -29.42
N VAL A 463 -5.93 3.49 -29.35
CA VAL A 463 -6.76 3.12 -30.52
C VAL A 463 -6.70 4.21 -31.60
N LYS A 464 -6.74 5.50 -31.24
CA LYS A 464 -6.60 6.62 -32.19
C LYS A 464 -5.25 6.63 -32.92
N LYS A 465 -4.23 5.99 -32.36
CA LYS A 465 -2.90 5.83 -32.95
C LYS A 465 -2.74 4.50 -33.70
N GLY A 466 -3.81 3.71 -33.82
CA GLY A 466 -3.77 2.39 -34.42
C GLY A 466 -3.09 1.32 -33.54
N LYS A 467 -2.89 1.59 -32.25
CA LYS A 467 -2.28 0.66 -31.28
C LYS A 467 -3.33 0.02 -30.39
N HIS A 468 -3.03 -1.16 -29.85
CA HIS A 468 -3.82 -1.79 -28.77
C HIS A 468 -3.28 -1.41 -27.40
N LEU A 469 -4.07 -1.49 -26.34
CA LEU A 469 -3.55 -1.32 -24.97
C LEU A 469 -4.10 -2.41 -24.07
N SER A 470 -3.27 -3.43 -23.83
CA SER A 470 -3.63 -4.48 -22.87
C SER A 470 -3.41 -3.95 -21.46
N ILE A 471 -4.45 -4.07 -20.63
CA ILE A 471 -4.38 -3.72 -19.22
C ILE A 471 -4.70 -4.98 -18.43
N VAL A 472 -3.71 -5.45 -17.66
CA VAL A 472 -3.82 -6.58 -16.75
C VAL A 472 -3.80 -6.05 -15.33
N ALA A 473 -4.72 -6.52 -14.49
CA ALA A 473 -4.81 -6.09 -13.10
C ALA A 473 -4.99 -7.24 -12.13
N SER A 474 -4.57 -7.05 -10.88
CA SER A 474 -4.95 -7.87 -9.73
C SER A 474 -5.70 -7.03 -8.70
N ILE A 475 -6.60 -7.66 -7.94
CA ILE A 475 -7.30 -6.99 -6.83
C ILE A 475 -6.98 -7.72 -5.52
N CYS A 476 -6.28 -7.02 -4.64
CA CYS A 476 -5.98 -7.42 -3.26
C CYS A 476 -7.13 -6.96 -2.37
N GLY A 477 -8.15 -7.82 -2.20
CA GLY A 477 -9.30 -7.56 -1.34
C GLY A 477 -10.28 -8.72 -1.26
N THR A 478 -11.28 -8.59 -0.38
CA THR A 478 -12.36 -9.57 -0.16
C THR A 478 -13.73 -8.98 -0.52
N ASN A 479 -14.75 -9.83 -0.61
CA ASN A 479 -16.13 -9.37 -0.82
C ASN A 479 -16.71 -8.63 0.39
N ASN A 480 -16.11 -8.79 1.57
CA ASN A 480 -16.54 -8.15 2.81
C ASN A 480 -15.86 -6.80 3.05
N ASP A 481 -14.86 -6.45 2.24
CA ASP A 481 -14.26 -5.11 2.27
C ASP A 481 -15.31 -4.05 1.91
N PRO A 482 -15.18 -2.80 2.41
CA PRO A 482 -16.11 -1.71 2.11
C PRO A 482 -16.33 -1.50 0.60
N GLN A 483 -15.29 -1.71 -0.21
CA GLN A 483 -15.32 -1.53 -1.66
C GLN A 483 -15.88 -2.74 -2.43
N SER A 484 -15.99 -3.91 -1.78
CA SER A 484 -16.37 -5.21 -2.36
C SER A 484 -15.53 -5.66 -3.56
N LEU A 485 -14.80 -6.78 -3.42
CA LEU A 485 -14.03 -7.41 -4.51
C LEU A 485 -14.87 -7.67 -5.76
N GLU A 486 -16.07 -8.23 -5.64
CA GLU A 486 -16.89 -8.59 -6.81
C GLU A 486 -17.35 -7.36 -7.61
N ILE A 487 -17.81 -6.30 -6.93
CA ILE A 487 -18.21 -5.05 -7.57
C ILE A 487 -17.00 -4.41 -8.25
N SER A 488 -15.90 -4.33 -7.53
CA SER A 488 -14.60 -3.83 -7.98
C SER A 488 -14.12 -4.55 -9.26
N LYS A 489 -14.14 -5.88 -9.24
CA LYS A 489 -13.77 -6.72 -10.38
C LYS A 489 -14.64 -6.45 -11.60
N ARG A 490 -15.97 -6.44 -11.44
CA ARG A 490 -16.91 -6.19 -12.54
C ARG A 490 -16.69 -4.82 -13.19
N LYS A 491 -16.42 -3.78 -12.40
CA LYS A 491 -16.11 -2.44 -12.93
C LYS A 491 -14.92 -2.47 -13.89
N LEU A 492 -13.83 -3.15 -13.52
CA LEU A 492 -12.64 -3.28 -14.37
C LEU A 492 -12.92 -4.14 -15.62
N GLU A 493 -13.57 -5.30 -15.46
CA GLU A 493 -13.87 -6.21 -16.56
C GLU A 493 -14.79 -5.57 -17.62
N ASN A 494 -15.74 -4.74 -17.18
CA ASN A 494 -16.62 -3.98 -18.09
C ASN A 494 -15.85 -2.99 -18.99
N GLU A 495 -14.68 -2.53 -18.54
CA GLU A 495 -13.79 -1.67 -19.33
C GLU A 495 -12.75 -2.48 -20.11
N GLY A 496 -12.91 -3.81 -20.18
CA GLY A 496 -12.01 -4.73 -20.88
C GLY A 496 -10.63 -4.85 -20.22
N VAL A 497 -10.51 -4.60 -18.91
CA VAL A 497 -9.30 -4.91 -18.15
C VAL A 497 -9.31 -6.41 -17.81
N ILE A 498 -8.16 -7.08 -17.96
CA ILE A 498 -8.03 -8.51 -17.61
C ILE A 498 -7.71 -8.60 -16.12
N VAL A 499 -8.69 -9.03 -15.32
CA VAL A 499 -8.53 -9.13 -13.86
C VAL A 499 -8.14 -10.55 -13.46
N MET A 500 -6.92 -10.70 -12.96
CA MET A 500 -6.37 -11.96 -12.45
C MET A 500 -6.56 -12.06 -10.93
N PRO A 501 -6.67 -13.28 -10.37
CA PRO A 501 -7.11 -13.48 -8.97
C PRO A 501 -6.08 -13.10 -7.90
N SER A 502 -4.81 -12.99 -8.28
CA SER A 502 -3.67 -12.63 -7.43
C SER A 502 -2.63 -11.84 -8.23
N ASN A 503 -1.73 -11.14 -7.54
CA ASN A 503 -0.60 -10.46 -8.17
C ASN A 503 0.28 -11.43 -8.98
N ALA A 504 0.63 -12.57 -8.40
CA ALA A 504 1.41 -13.61 -9.07
C ALA A 504 0.75 -14.11 -10.38
N GLN A 505 -0.57 -14.24 -10.42
CA GLN A 505 -1.26 -14.65 -11.65
C GLN A 505 -1.38 -13.56 -12.69
N ALA A 506 -1.55 -12.29 -12.29
CA ALA A 506 -1.46 -11.15 -13.20
C ALA A 506 -0.10 -11.13 -13.88
N VAL A 507 0.97 -11.26 -13.09
CA VAL A 507 2.36 -11.30 -13.57
C VAL A 507 2.62 -12.49 -14.49
N LYS A 508 2.18 -13.70 -14.14
CA LYS A 508 2.31 -14.88 -15.00
C LYS A 508 1.63 -14.67 -16.35
N LEU A 509 0.44 -14.07 -16.38
CA LEU A 509 -0.25 -13.77 -17.65
C LEU A 509 0.55 -12.78 -18.50
N VAL A 510 1.08 -11.73 -17.89
CA VAL A 510 1.93 -10.74 -18.57
C VAL A 510 3.18 -11.40 -19.15
N SER A 511 3.83 -12.30 -18.40
CA SER A 511 4.96 -13.10 -18.89
C SER A 511 4.59 -13.90 -20.14
N GLU A 512 3.43 -14.58 -20.16
CA GLU A 512 2.97 -15.34 -21.34
C GLU A 512 2.65 -14.44 -22.54
N ILE A 513 2.13 -13.22 -22.32
CA ILE A 513 1.95 -12.21 -23.37
C ILE A 513 3.30 -11.84 -23.98
N PHE A 514 4.30 -11.49 -23.17
CA PHE A 514 5.61 -11.08 -23.68
C PHE A 514 6.40 -12.21 -24.34
N LYS A 515 6.29 -13.45 -23.84
CA LYS A 515 6.86 -14.62 -24.53
C LYS A 515 6.32 -14.75 -25.95
N LYS A 516 5.07 -14.35 -26.18
CA LYS A 516 4.42 -14.42 -27.49
C LYS A 516 4.70 -13.20 -28.36
N ILE A 517 4.87 -12.02 -27.78
CA ILE A 517 5.32 -10.81 -28.50
C ILE A 517 6.78 -10.99 -28.99
N ASN A 518 7.62 -11.62 -28.18
CA ASN A 518 9.04 -11.82 -28.46
C ASN A 518 9.35 -13.09 -29.28
N SER A 519 8.35 -13.91 -29.59
CA SER A 519 8.47 -15.12 -30.43
C SER A 519 8.20 -14.82 -31.89
#